data_AF-A0A161MCG8-F1
#
_entry.id   AF-A0A161MCG8-F1
#
_cell.length_a   1.000
_cell.length_b   1.000
_cell.length_c   1.000
_cell.angle_alpha   90.00
_cell.angle_beta   90.00
_cell.angle_gamma   90.00
#
_symmetry.space_group_name_H-M   'P 1'
#
loop_
_entity.id
_entity.type
_entity.pdbx_description
1 polymer ?
#
loop_
_entity_poly.entity_id
_entity_poly.type
_entity_poly.pdbx_seq_one_letter_code
_entity_poly.pdbx_strand_id
1 'polypeptide(L)'
;AHSLYKCAKESVSPQQHSTPAFITALVTCTLRYVTQESTVGKGITNETVHDKLLQEKEKALLERFKSVLQAFLHADVNLQVTAVYALQVFCYALDFPKGMLLRWFVNLYDLEIIEEEAFLKWREDVTEIYPGKGKALFQVNQWLTWLAEAESEEEEEEEGDN
;
A
#
# COMPACT_ATOMS: atom_id res chain seq x y z
N ALA A 1 0.37 9.81 13.96
CA ALA A 1 -0.56 8.65 13.99
C ALA A 1 -1.72 8.86 14.94
N HIS A 2 -1.49 8.98 16.26
CA HIS A 2 -2.59 9.10 17.26
C HIS A 2 -3.56 10.28 16.98
N SER A 3 -3.05 11.46 16.61
CA SER A 3 -3.90 12.61 16.26
C SER A 3 -4.69 12.41 14.95
N LEU A 4 -4.18 11.64 13.99
CA LEU A 4 -4.86 11.34 12.73
C LEU A 4 -5.99 10.33 12.97
N TYR A 5 -5.73 9.27 13.75
CA TYR A 5 -6.75 8.31 14.16
C TYR A 5 -7.91 8.98 14.89
N LYS A 6 -7.58 9.82 15.89
CA LYS A 6 -8.57 10.59 16.65
C LYS A 6 -9.37 11.52 15.75
N CYS A 7 -8.69 12.29 14.88
CA CYS A 7 -9.34 13.19 13.94
C CYS A 7 -10.29 12.44 12.99
N ALA A 8 -9.85 11.31 12.42
CA ALA A 8 -10.68 10.48 11.55
C ALA A 8 -11.92 9.96 12.28
N LYS A 9 -11.76 9.42 13.49
CA LYS A 9 -12.87 8.86 14.26
C LYS A 9 -13.87 9.90 14.78
N GLU A 10 -13.40 11.11 15.10
CA GLU A 10 -14.24 12.17 15.70
C GLU A 10 -14.87 13.09 14.66
N SER A 11 -14.25 13.24 13.48
CA SER A 11 -14.70 14.19 12.45
C SER A 11 -15.56 13.55 11.34
N VAL A 12 -15.59 12.22 11.28
CA VAL A 12 -16.31 11.46 10.25
C VAL A 12 -17.32 10.52 10.92
N SER A 13 -18.52 10.42 10.35
CA SER A 13 -19.54 9.52 10.90
C SER A 13 -19.08 8.06 10.79
N PRO A 14 -19.38 7.18 11.77
CA PRO A 14 -18.94 5.78 11.73
C PRO A 14 -19.33 5.04 10.44
N GLN A 15 -20.47 5.39 9.84
CA GLN A 15 -20.97 4.82 8.60
C GLN A 15 -20.07 5.15 7.39
N GLN A 16 -19.31 6.24 7.45
CA GLN A 16 -18.43 6.67 6.37
C GLN A 16 -17.02 6.05 6.44
N HIS A 17 -16.63 5.47 7.58
CA HIS A 17 -15.30 4.86 7.76
C HIS A 17 -15.06 3.65 6.84
N SER A 18 -16.12 2.98 6.40
CA SER A 18 -16.05 1.85 5.48
C SER A 18 -16.37 2.23 4.04
N THR A 19 -16.31 3.53 3.69
CA THR A 19 -16.56 3.97 2.31
C THR A 19 -15.26 4.01 1.50
N PRO A 20 -15.28 3.63 0.21
CA PRO A 20 -14.10 3.73 -0.63
C PRO A 20 -13.50 5.15 -0.68
N ALA A 21 -14.34 6.19 -0.63
CA ALA A 21 -13.90 7.58 -0.64
C ALA A 21 -13.09 7.95 0.62
N PHE A 22 -13.53 7.51 1.80
CA PHE A 22 -12.79 7.73 3.04
C PHE A 22 -11.45 7.01 3.02
N ILE A 23 -11.44 5.72 2.63
CA ILE A 23 -10.21 4.93 2.54
C ILE A 23 -9.22 5.56 1.55
N THR A 24 -9.71 5.95 0.37
CA THR A 24 -8.89 6.64 -0.63
C THR A 24 -8.25 7.90 -0.06
N ALA A 25 -9.02 8.72 0.67
CA ALA A 25 -8.50 9.92 1.31
C ALA A 25 -7.46 9.62 2.40
N LEU A 26 -7.75 8.68 3.30
CA LEU A 26 -6.86 8.27 4.39
C LEU A 26 -5.51 7.77 3.85
N VAL A 27 -5.55 6.85 2.88
CA VAL A 27 -4.35 6.26 2.26
C VAL A 27 -3.59 7.32 1.48
N THR A 28 -4.26 8.13 0.67
CA THR A 28 -3.61 9.21 -0.10
C THR A 28 -2.92 10.23 0.81
N CYS A 29 -3.55 10.64 1.91
CA CYS A 29 -2.95 11.54 2.90
C CYS A 29 -1.71 10.91 3.55
N THR A 30 -1.78 9.63 3.89
CA THR A 30 -0.66 8.89 4.47
C THR A 30 0.51 8.81 3.49
N LEU A 31 0.26 8.41 2.23
CA LEU A 31 1.25 8.33 1.17
C LEU A 31 1.94 9.68 0.90
N ARG A 32 1.15 10.77 0.82
CA ARG A 32 1.67 12.13 0.65
C ARG A 32 2.58 12.54 1.81
N TYR A 33 2.13 12.33 3.06
CA TYR A 33 2.93 12.66 4.23
C TYR A 33 4.23 11.86 4.28
N VAL A 34 4.16 10.54 4.11
CA VAL A 34 5.36 9.67 4.14
C VAL A 34 6.36 10.07 3.06
N THR A 35 5.89 10.29 1.83
CA THR A 35 6.76 10.66 0.69
C THR A 35 7.38 12.05 0.86
N GLN A 36 6.63 13.02 1.40
CA GLN A 36 7.15 14.36 1.69
C GLN A 36 8.22 14.29 2.77
N GLU A 37 7.91 13.67 3.92
CA GLU A 37 8.84 13.60 5.04
C GLU A 37 10.08 12.76 4.72
N SER A 38 9.97 11.71 3.91
CA SER A 38 11.12 10.91 3.50
C SER A 38 12.06 11.65 2.54
N THR A 39 11.54 12.59 1.76
CA THR A 39 12.32 13.37 0.77
C THR A 39 12.85 14.70 1.29
N VAL A 40 12.41 15.18 2.46
CA VAL A 40 12.93 16.40 3.11
C VAL A 40 14.40 16.19 3.50
N GLY A 41 15.28 17.07 3.00
CA GLY A 41 16.69 17.14 3.40
C GLY A 41 17.69 16.51 2.42
N LYS A 42 17.43 16.55 1.10
CA LYS A 42 18.38 16.15 0.05
C LYS A 42 19.64 17.04 0.05
N GLY A 43 20.52 16.83 1.04
CA GLY A 43 21.89 17.34 1.03
C GLY A 43 22.75 16.59 0.02
N ILE A 44 23.88 17.19 -0.37
CA ILE A 44 24.82 16.67 -1.36
C ILE A 44 25.50 15.41 -0.80
N THR A 45 24.95 14.23 -1.07
CA THR A 45 25.53 12.92 -0.73
C THR A 45 25.37 11.93 -1.90
N ASN A 46 26.18 10.86 -1.94
CA ASN A 46 26.10 9.82 -2.97
C ASN A 46 24.67 9.27 -3.15
N GLU A 47 24.21 9.24 -4.40
CA GLU A 47 22.82 8.91 -4.78
C GLU A 47 22.33 7.56 -4.18
N THR A 48 23.14 6.52 -4.22
CA THR A 48 22.76 5.18 -3.72
C THR A 48 22.60 5.12 -2.19
N VAL A 49 23.40 5.89 -1.45
CA VAL A 49 23.29 5.96 0.02
C VAL A 49 22.06 6.78 0.41
N HIS A 50 21.79 7.85 -0.34
CA HIS A 50 20.60 8.67 -0.18
C HIS A 50 19.31 7.87 -0.41
N ASP A 51 19.29 7.01 -1.43
CA ASP A 51 18.13 6.17 -1.74
C ASP A 51 17.83 5.16 -0.63
N LYS A 52 18.84 4.49 -0.05
CA LYS A 52 18.62 3.54 1.06
C LYS A 52 18.05 4.23 2.30
N LEU A 53 18.65 5.34 2.71
CA LEU A 53 18.18 6.11 3.87
C LEU A 53 16.74 6.63 3.67
N LEU A 54 16.41 7.03 2.44
CA LEU A 54 15.05 7.42 2.09
C LEU A 54 14.08 6.26 2.26
N GLN A 55 14.41 5.07 1.73
CA GLN A 55 13.55 3.89 1.83
C GLN A 55 13.35 3.42 3.28
N GLU A 56 14.41 3.44 4.10
CA GLU A 56 14.33 3.16 5.53
C GLU A 56 13.42 4.16 6.24
N LYS A 57 13.55 5.46 5.92
CA LYS A 57 12.69 6.51 6.49
C LYS A 57 11.23 6.36 6.05
N GLU A 58 10.97 6.00 4.79
CA GLU A 58 9.62 5.69 4.31
C GLU A 58 8.99 4.55 5.11
N LYS A 59 9.70 3.42 5.25
CA LYS A 59 9.22 2.25 6.00
C LYS A 59 8.95 2.59 7.47
N ALA A 60 9.89 3.27 8.13
CA ALA A 60 9.72 3.69 9.52
C ALA A 60 8.52 4.64 9.72
N LEU A 61 8.26 5.54 8.77
CA LEU A 61 7.09 6.41 8.83
C LEU A 61 5.79 5.63 8.60
N LEU A 62 5.76 4.71 7.62
CA LEU A 62 4.61 3.84 7.36
C LEU A 62 4.27 2.96 8.56
N GLU A 63 5.26 2.37 9.21
CA GLU A 63 5.10 1.59 10.45
C GLU A 63 4.36 2.38 11.54
N ARG A 64 4.61 3.69 11.66
CA ARG A 64 3.88 4.55 12.61
C ARG A 64 2.40 4.66 12.30
N PHE A 65 1.99 4.46 11.05
CA PHE A 65 0.59 4.47 10.62
C PHE A 65 -0.03 3.06 10.54
N LYS A 66 0.76 1.98 10.69
CA LYS A 66 0.32 0.57 10.59
C LYS A 66 -0.99 0.33 11.32
N SER A 67 -1.03 0.56 12.63
CA SER A 67 -2.22 0.27 13.45
C SER A 67 -3.46 1.10 13.07
N VAL A 68 -3.27 2.31 12.55
CA VAL A 68 -4.37 3.16 12.08
C VAL A 68 -4.93 2.61 10.78
N LEU A 69 -4.06 2.27 9.82
CA LEU A 69 -4.48 1.72 8.53
C LEU A 69 -5.18 0.37 8.72
N GLN A 70 -4.58 -0.55 9.48
CA GLN A 70 -5.17 -1.85 9.79
C GLN A 70 -6.57 -1.72 10.41
N ALA A 71 -6.76 -0.79 11.35
CA ALA A 71 -8.05 -0.56 12.01
C ALA A 71 -9.19 -0.15 11.07
N PHE A 72 -8.89 0.37 9.88
CA PHE A 72 -9.91 0.76 8.88
C PHE A 72 -9.96 -0.19 7.68
N LEU A 73 -8.96 -1.06 7.49
CA LEU A 73 -8.80 -1.89 6.29
C LEU A 73 -9.09 -3.37 6.52
N HIS A 74 -8.72 -3.92 7.68
CA HIS A 74 -8.78 -5.37 7.95
C HIS A 74 -10.21 -5.95 8.06
N ALA A 75 -11.22 -5.10 8.18
CA ALA A 75 -12.61 -5.57 8.26
C ALA A 75 -13.18 -6.00 6.90
N ASP A 76 -12.57 -5.59 5.77
CA ASP A 76 -13.09 -5.85 4.43
C ASP A 76 -11.98 -5.74 3.37
N VAL A 77 -11.70 -6.85 2.68
CA VAL A 77 -10.73 -6.96 1.58
C VAL A 77 -11.01 -5.93 0.47
N ASN A 78 -12.26 -5.55 0.21
CA ASN A 78 -12.57 -4.53 -0.79
C ASN A 78 -12.05 -3.13 -0.39
N LEU A 79 -11.93 -2.83 0.90
CA LEU A 79 -11.30 -1.60 1.38
C LEU A 79 -9.78 -1.66 1.19
N GLN A 80 -9.18 -2.84 1.34
CA GLN A 80 -7.77 -3.04 1.01
C GLN A 80 -7.51 -2.88 -0.49
N VAL A 81 -8.33 -3.46 -1.36
CA VAL A 81 -8.28 -3.21 -2.82
C VAL A 81 -8.39 -1.71 -3.13
N THR A 82 -9.28 -0.99 -2.44
CA THR A 82 -9.39 0.47 -2.56
C THR A 82 -8.09 1.17 -2.17
N ALA A 83 -7.42 0.72 -1.10
CA ALA A 83 -6.11 1.25 -0.70
C ALA A 83 -5.03 0.98 -1.77
N VAL A 84 -5.03 -0.20 -2.40
CA VAL A 84 -4.11 -0.51 -3.52
C VAL A 84 -4.37 0.41 -4.71
N TYR A 85 -5.64 0.68 -5.05
CA TYR A 85 -5.97 1.68 -6.08
C TYR A 85 -5.53 3.10 -5.71
N ALA A 86 -5.68 3.50 -4.45
CA ALA A 86 -5.19 4.80 -3.98
C ALA A 86 -3.66 4.93 -4.15
N LEU A 87 -2.90 3.87 -3.87
CA LEU A 87 -1.47 3.80 -4.15
C LEU A 87 -1.15 3.86 -5.64
N GLN A 88 -1.87 3.10 -6.48
CA GLN A 88 -1.72 3.15 -7.94
C GLN A 88 -1.89 4.57 -8.47
N VAL A 89 -2.97 5.26 -8.08
CA VAL A 89 -3.26 6.63 -8.53
C VAL A 89 -2.22 7.62 -8.00
N PHE A 90 -1.76 7.43 -6.76
CA PHE A 90 -0.69 8.24 -6.20
C PHE A 90 0.62 8.10 -7.00
N CYS A 91 1.04 6.88 -7.32
CA CYS A 91 2.22 6.65 -8.16
C CYS A 91 2.01 7.17 -9.59
N TYR A 92 0.82 7.00 -10.18
CA TYR A 92 0.48 7.56 -11.49
C TYR A 92 0.66 9.08 -11.52
N ALA A 93 0.19 9.80 -10.49
CA ALA A 93 0.35 11.24 -10.37
C ALA A 93 1.81 11.71 -10.25
N LEU A 94 2.73 10.81 -9.88
CA LEU A 94 4.18 11.04 -9.84
C LEU A 94 4.92 10.47 -11.06
N ASP A 95 4.19 10.07 -12.10
CA ASP A 95 4.68 9.37 -13.30
C ASP A 95 5.42 8.04 -13.04
N PHE A 96 5.01 7.35 -11.97
CA PHE A 96 5.59 6.09 -11.47
C PHE A 96 7.12 6.11 -11.37
N PRO A 97 7.68 6.79 -10.35
CA PRO A 97 9.10 6.75 -10.07
C PRO A 97 9.61 5.30 -9.98
N LYS A 98 10.76 5.02 -10.59
CA LYS A 98 11.28 3.65 -10.75
C LYS A 98 11.36 2.94 -9.40
N GLY A 99 10.71 1.78 -9.31
CA GLY A 99 10.73 0.92 -8.13
C GLY A 99 9.89 1.41 -6.94
N MET A 100 9.23 2.57 -7.04
CA MET A 100 8.41 3.10 -5.95
C MET A 100 7.19 2.22 -5.70
N LEU A 101 6.40 1.90 -6.73
CA LEU A 101 5.18 1.11 -6.57
C LEU A 101 5.48 -0.27 -5.96
N LEU A 102 6.47 -0.99 -6.50
CA LEU A 102 6.87 -2.29 -6.01
C LEU A 102 7.33 -2.24 -4.55
N ARG A 103 8.18 -1.26 -4.18
CA ARG A 103 8.62 -1.08 -2.79
C ARG A 103 7.43 -0.87 -1.84
N TRP A 104 6.44 -0.08 -2.26
CA TRP A 104 5.24 0.14 -1.46
C TRP A 104 4.35 -1.11 -1.36
N PHE A 105 4.23 -1.92 -2.42
CA PHE A 105 3.54 -3.22 -2.36
C PHE A 105 4.18 -4.14 -1.32
N VAL A 106 5.51 -4.33 -1.41
CA VAL A 106 6.28 -5.12 -0.44
C VAL A 106 6.10 -4.60 0.99
N ASN A 107 6.24 -3.29 1.21
CA ASN A 107 6.08 -2.72 2.55
C ASN A 107 4.66 -2.89 3.11
N LEU A 108 3.62 -2.77 2.27
CA LEU A 108 2.23 -2.94 2.71
C LEU A 108 1.92 -4.41 3.05
N TYR A 109 2.50 -5.34 2.31
CA TYR A 109 2.44 -6.78 2.56
C TYR A 109 3.21 -7.17 3.83
N ASP A 110 4.51 -6.83 3.92
CA ASP A 110 5.37 -7.12 5.09
C ASP A 110 4.81 -6.58 6.41
N LEU A 111 4.13 -5.43 6.35
CA LEU A 111 3.52 -4.80 7.52
C LEU A 111 2.10 -5.28 7.79
N GLU A 112 1.61 -6.26 7.02
CA GLU A 112 0.25 -6.84 7.15
C GLU A 112 -0.83 -5.75 7.08
N ILE A 113 -0.61 -4.70 6.28
CA ILE A 113 -1.60 -3.64 6.07
C ILE A 113 -2.58 -4.05 4.98
N ILE A 114 -2.05 -4.74 3.96
CA ILE A 114 -2.81 -5.30 2.84
C ILE A 114 -2.48 -6.79 2.77
N GLU A 115 -3.52 -7.61 2.80
CA GLU A 115 -3.47 -9.05 2.67
C GLU A 115 -3.27 -9.46 1.21
N GLU A 116 -2.79 -10.68 1.03
CA GLU A 116 -2.53 -11.27 -0.27
C GLU A 116 -3.76 -11.23 -1.20
N GLU A 117 -4.92 -11.66 -0.69
CA GLU A 117 -6.19 -11.67 -1.43
C GLU A 117 -6.48 -10.30 -2.06
N ALA A 118 -6.20 -9.20 -1.35
CA ALA A 118 -6.45 -7.85 -1.87
C ALA A 118 -5.52 -7.48 -3.04
N PHE A 119 -4.26 -7.93 -3.03
CA PHE A 119 -3.32 -7.71 -4.13
C PHE A 119 -3.72 -8.52 -5.38
N LEU A 120 -4.10 -9.78 -5.20
CA LEU A 120 -4.54 -10.65 -6.30
C LEU A 120 -5.89 -10.17 -6.87
N LYS A 121 -6.84 -9.80 -6.01
CA LYS A 121 -8.11 -9.21 -6.43
C LYS A 121 -7.92 -7.89 -7.16
N TRP A 122 -7.02 -7.03 -6.68
CA TRP A 122 -6.64 -5.83 -7.43
C TRP A 122 -6.09 -6.23 -8.79
N ARG A 123 -5.14 -7.18 -8.88
CA ARG A 123 -4.53 -7.62 -10.15
C ARG A 123 -5.57 -7.99 -11.21
N GLU A 124 -6.59 -8.75 -10.81
CA GLU A 124 -7.63 -9.28 -11.69
C GLU A 124 -8.74 -8.28 -12.03
N ASP A 125 -8.93 -7.24 -11.20
CA ASP A 125 -9.95 -6.24 -11.42
C ASP A 125 -9.69 -5.42 -12.70
N VAL A 126 -10.66 -5.50 -13.62
CA VAL A 126 -10.68 -4.88 -14.96
C VAL A 126 -11.33 -3.50 -14.98
N THR A 127 -11.63 -2.91 -13.83
CA THR A 127 -12.21 -1.56 -13.74
C THR A 127 -11.33 -0.51 -14.42
N GLU A 128 -11.96 0.37 -15.20
CA GLU A 128 -11.30 1.49 -15.89
C GLU A 128 -11.42 2.83 -15.13
N ILE A 129 -11.96 2.81 -13.91
CA ILE A 129 -12.19 4.01 -13.09
C ILE A 129 -10.87 4.70 -12.69
N TYR A 130 -9.80 3.92 -12.51
CA TYR A 130 -8.52 4.42 -12.00
C TYR A 130 -7.42 4.40 -13.07
N PRO A 131 -6.70 5.52 -13.28
CA PRO A 131 -5.66 5.60 -14.29
C PRO A 131 -4.42 4.77 -13.92
N GLY A 132 -3.64 4.38 -14.93
CA GLY A 132 -2.30 3.84 -14.76
C GLY A 132 -2.21 2.33 -14.51
N LYS A 133 -3.32 1.58 -14.54
CA LYS A 133 -3.37 0.14 -14.24
C LYS A 133 -2.35 -0.69 -15.04
N GLY A 134 -2.26 -0.49 -16.36
CA GLY A 134 -1.32 -1.25 -17.20
C GLY A 134 0.16 -1.01 -16.84
N LYS A 135 0.55 0.26 -16.60
CA LYS A 135 1.93 0.61 -16.17
C LYS A 135 2.21 0.12 -14.74
N ALA A 136 1.20 0.12 -13.88
CA ALA A 136 1.30 -0.44 -12.53
C ALA A 136 1.56 -1.95 -12.58
N LEU A 137 0.71 -2.71 -13.29
CA LEU A 137 0.88 -4.16 -13.49
C LEU A 137 2.26 -4.49 -14.05
N PHE A 138 2.74 -3.73 -15.04
CA PHE A 138 4.08 -3.92 -15.60
C PHE A 138 5.20 -3.85 -14.55
N GLN A 139 5.05 -3.03 -13.50
CA GLN A 139 6.07 -2.91 -12.44
C GLN A 139 6.00 -3.99 -11.37
N VAL A 140 4.82 -4.56 -11.10
CA VAL A 140 4.61 -5.46 -9.95
C VAL A 140 4.22 -6.88 -10.32
N ASN A 141 3.93 -7.19 -11.58
CA ASN A 141 3.41 -8.50 -11.98
C ASN A 141 4.36 -9.66 -11.62
N GLN A 142 5.68 -9.45 -11.66
CA GLN A 142 6.62 -10.48 -11.21
C GLN A 142 6.45 -10.81 -9.72
N TRP A 143 6.29 -9.78 -8.88
CA TRP A 143 6.06 -9.96 -7.44
C TRP A 143 4.70 -10.57 -7.16
N LEU A 144 3.66 -10.19 -7.91
CA LEU A 144 2.32 -10.80 -7.80
C LEU A 144 2.27 -12.26 -8.24
N THR A 145 3.07 -12.65 -9.23
CA THR A 145 3.21 -14.06 -9.61
C THR A 145 3.87 -14.84 -8.49
N TRP A 146 4.98 -14.33 -7.92
CA TRP A 146 5.61 -14.95 -6.75
C TRP A 146 4.65 -15.09 -5.57
N LEU A 147 3.84 -14.05 -5.31
CA LEU A 147 2.86 -14.05 -4.23
C LEU A 147 1.86 -15.21 -4.37
N ALA A 148 1.20 -15.31 -5.53
CA ALA A 148 0.22 -16.36 -5.80
C ALA A 148 0.81 -17.80 -5.81
N GLU A 149 2.09 -17.94 -6.19
CA GLU A 149 2.77 -19.24 -6.17
C GLU A 149 3.11 -19.67 -4.74
N ALA A 150 3.50 -18.75 -3.86
CA ALA A 150 3.79 -19.05 -2.46
C ALA A 150 2.56 -19.56 -1.70
N GLU A 151 1.38 -18.99 -1.94
CA GLU A 151 0.11 -19.47 -1.34
C GLU A 151 -0.21 -20.91 -1.77
N SER A 152 -0.05 -21.22 -3.07
CA SER A 152 -0.32 -22.57 -3.59
C SER A 152 0.61 -23.64 -2.97
N GLU A 153 1.87 -23.28 -2.71
CA GLU A 153 2.84 -24.18 -2.06
C GLU A 153 2.49 -24.42 -0.58
N GLU A 154 2.05 -23.39 0.16
CA GLU A 154 1.64 -23.52 1.56
C GLU A 154 0.36 -24.37 1.72
N GLU A 155 -0.63 -24.22 0.83
CA GLU A 155 -1.85 -25.04 0.84
C GLU A 155 -1.58 -26.52 0.54
N GLU A 156 -0.70 -26.82 -0.43
CA GLU A 156 -0.33 -28.20 -0.77
C GLU A 156 0.43 -28.91 0.37
N GLU A 157 1.23 -28.17 1.16
CA GLU A 157 1.93 -28.71 2.32
C GLU A 157 0.99 -29.05 3.49
N GLU A 158 -0.08 -28.26 3.71
CA GLU A 158 -1.06 -28.55 4.76
C GLU A 158 -1.97 -29.75 4.45
N GLU A 159 -2.26 -30.03 3.17
CA GLU A 159 -3.07 -31.20 2.77
C GLU A 159 -2.28 -32.52 2.72
N GLY A 160 -0.94 -32.46 2.70
CA GLY A 160 -0.06 -33.63 2.55
C GLY A 160 0.26 -34.42 3.81
N ASP A 161 -0.15 -33.96 5.01
CA ASP A 161 0.23 -34.56 6.30
C ASP A 161 -0.93 -35.29 7.03
N ASN A 162 -1.88 -35.89 6.29
CA ASN A 162 -3.03 -36.62 6.85
C ASN A 162 -3.14 -38.09 6.38
#